data_AF-A0A5C8TSB3-F1
#
_entry.id   AF-A0A5C8TSB3-F1
#
_cell.length_a   1.000
_cell.length_b   1.000
_cell.length_c   1.000
_cell.angle_alpha   90.00
_cell.angle_beta   90.00
_cell.angle_gamma   90.00
#
_symmetry.space_group_name_H-M   'P 1'
#
loop_
_entity.id
_entity.type
_entity.pdbx_description
1 polymer ?
#
loop_
_entity_poly.entity_id
_entity_poly.type
_entity_poly.pdbx_seq_one_letter_code
_entity_poly.pdbx_strand_id
1 'polypeptide(L)'
;MGDASHYSSFAADPVPGSAYDFYVAATRIRDEEPAVPLGLAPVSIRTDMDLCTRRFWERRNPFLEEVAHATRRQVIEELCEAGMLPDCPAEPLSPELEAYVSRQVRRIHYGYLRSEEELQGKAAAWKRTLSPEKRVLIGARLCSGSSDKAAQRLNEGIQPGGPKRGLGRHHVYRAMHAFLRLPDFSDFAIRAEILLFVDNFRTLRRVRTRARAHRSFRGLDGRELAEAIHERSDLWHVCDRTRDELPPLPVLLAA
;
A
#
# COMPACT_ATOMS: atom_id res chain seq x y z
N MET A 1 -18.00 17.11 19.72
CA MET A 1 -17.70 15.68 19.54
C MET A 1 -18.73 15.11 18.58
N GLY A 2 -18.40 15.01 17.29
CA GLY A 2 -19.27 14.44 16.27
C GLY A 2 -18.97 12.96 16.11
N ASP A 3 -19.98 12.13 16.33
CA ASP A 3 -19.89 10.67 16.34
C ASP A 3 -19.35 10.11 15.02
N ALA A 4 -18.26 9.33 15.09
CA ALA A 4 -17.76 8.52 13.98
C ALA A 4 -18.83 7.53 13.44
N SER A 5 -19.85 7.26 14.26
CA SER A 5 -21.05 6.48 13.94
C SER A 5 -21.91 7.09 12.82
N HIS A 6 -22.12 8.40 12.77
CA HIS A 6 -23.02 9.01 11.77
C HIS A 6 -22.49 8.84 10.33
N TYR A 7 -21.19 8.64 10.23
CA TYR A 7 -20.42 8.56 9.01
C TYR A 7 -20.34 7.14 8.43
N SER A 8 -20.65 6.08 9.19
CA SER A 8 -20.68 4.70 8.67
C SER A 8 -21.85 4.44 7.72
N SER A 9 -22.94 5.21 7.86
CA SER A 9 -24.20 5.04 7.11
C SER A 9 -24.12 5.25 5.59
N PHE A 10 -23.00 5.76 5.07
CA PHE A 10 -22.84 6.11 3.65
C PHE A 10 -22.13 5.05 2.81
N ALA A 11 -21.44 4.11 3.46
CA ALA A 11 -20.79 2.99 2.80
C ALA A 11 -21.73 1.76 2.86
N ALA A 12 -22.00 1.15 1.71
CA ALA A 12 -22.67 -0.14 1.69
C ALA A 12 -21.66 -1.24 1.99
N ASP A 13 -22.12 -2.33 2.60
CA ASP A 13 -21.34 -3.56 2.70
C ASP A 13 -20.93 -4.04 1.31
N PRO A 14 -19.67 -4.46 1.11
CA PRO A 14 -19.26 -4.98 -0.18
C PRO A 14 -20.09 -6.20 -0.61
N VAL A 15 -20.47 -6.23 -1.88
CA VAL A 15 -21.10 -7.43 -2.47
C VAL A 15 -19.99 -8.46 -2.70
N PRO A 16 -20.09 -9.70 -2.17
CA PRO A 16 -19.05 -10.70 -2.34
C PRO A 16 -18.66 -10.91 -3.80
N GLY A 17 -17.35 -11.02 -4.07
CA GLY A 17 -16.82 -11.22 -5.42
C GLY A 17 -16.75 -9.94 -6.28
N SER A 18 -17.31 -8.82 -5.81
CA SER A 18 -17.20 -7.54 -6.54
C SER A 18 -15.79 -6.95 -6.47
N ALA A 19 -15.48 -6.04 -7.40
CA ALA A 19 -14.25 -5.26 -7.32
C ALA A 19 -14.18 -4.44 -6.02
N TYR A 20 -15.31 -3.91 -5.57
CA TYR A 20 -15.40 -3.20 -4.30
C TYR A 20 -15.00 -4.06 -3.10
N ASP A 21 -15.44 -5.32 -3.07
CA ASP A 21 -15.08 -6.30 -2.04
C ASP A 21 -13.56 -6.55 -1.99
N PHE A 22 -12.93 -6.71 -3.16
CA PHE A 22 -11.48 -6.79 -3.27
C PHE A 22 -10.77 -5.55 -2.69
N TYR A 23 -11.15 -4.35 -3.12
CA TYR A 23 -10.45 -3.13 -2.69
C TYR A 23 -10.64 -2.83 -1.20
N VAL A 24 -11.81 -3.13 -0.64
CA VAL A 24 -12.08 -2.95 0.79
C VAL A 24 -11.28 -3.96 1.60
N ALA A 25 -11.26 -5.24 1.20
CA ALA A 25 -10.45 -6.27 1.85
C ALA A 25 -8.95 -5.91 1.84
N ALA A 26 -8.43 -5.51 0.68
CA ALA A 26 -7.05 -5.05 0.53
C ALA A 26 -6.70 -3.88 1.47
N THR A 27 -7.62 -2.91 1.59
CA THR A 27 -7.44 -1.76 2.47
C THR A 27 -7.48 -2.16 3.95
N ARG A 28 -8.35 -3.10 4.33
CA ARG A 28 -8.41 -3.64 5.70
C ARG A 28 -7.14 -4.39 6.08
N ILE A 29 -6.63 -5.25 5.19
CA ILE A 29 -5.33 -5.94 5.38
C ILE A 29 -4.24 -4.91 5.72
N ARG A 30 -4.20 -3.77 5.02
CA ARG A 30 -3.23 -2.69 5.31
C ARG A 30 -3.33 -2.10 6.72
N ASP A 31 -4.56 -1.96 7.20
CA ASP A 31 -4.81 -1.31 8.48
C ASP A 31 -4.55 -2.27 9.64
N GLU A 32 -4.83 -3.56 9.43
CA GLU A 32 -4.66 -4.63 10.40
C GLU A 32 -3.18 -5.03 10.55
N GLU A 33 -2.37 -4.88 9.50
CA GLU A 33 -0.95 -5.22 9.58
C GLU A 33 -0.09 -4.13 10.25
N PRO A 34 0.93 -4.54 11.04
CA PRO A 34 1.93 -3.62 11.55
C PRO A 34 2.62 -2.86 10.41
N ALA A 35 2.73 -1.54 10.54
CA ALA A 35 3.60 -0.76 9.68
C ALA A 35 5.05 -1.08 10.06
N VAL A 36 5.75 -1.85 9.23
CA VAL A 36 7.17 -2.19 9.45
C VAL A 36 8.03 -1.14 8.79
N PRO A 37 8.92 -0.47 9.55
CA PRO A 37 9.81 0.50 8.96
C PRO A 37 10.73 -0.09 7.91
N LEU A 38 10.96 0.65 6.82
CA LEU A 38 11.86 0.25 5.74
C LEU A 38 13.30 0.08 6.23
N GLY A 39 13.71 0.84 7.25
CA GLY A 39 15.03 0.73 7.86
C GLY A 39 15.19 -0.45 8.83
N LEU A 40 14.15 -1.26 9.03
CA LEU A 40 14.25 -2.44 9.89
C LEU A 40 15.06 -3.54 9.19
N ALA A 41 16.03 -4.13 9.88
CA ALA A 41 16.72 -5.32 9.37
C ALA A 41 15.78 -6.54 9.33
N PRO A 42 16.02 -7.52 8.44
CA PRO A 42 15.27 -8.79 8.44
C PRO A 42 15.24 -9.42 9.84
N VAL A 43 14.06 -9.88 10.27
CA VAL A 43 13.84 -10.40 11.62
C VAL A 43 14.10 -11.89 11.64
N SER A 44 14.96 -12.37 12.54
CA SER A 44 15.19 -13.81 12.68
C SER A 44 13.92 -14.52 13.16
N ILE A 45 13.36 -15.38 12.31
CA ILE A 45 12.16 -16.15 12.62
C ILE A 45 12.52 -17.26 13.62
N ARG A 46 11.88 -17.24 14.78
CA ARG A 46 12.12 -18.22 15.85
C ARG A 46 10.96 -19.20 15.95
N THR A 47 11.23 -20.40 16.46
CA THR A 47 10.23 -21.47 16.62
C THR A 47 9.21 -21.20 17.73
N ASP A 48 9.53 -20.30 18.66
CA ASP A 48 8.67 -19.89 19.78
C ASP A 48 7.71 -18.73 19.42
N MET A 49 7.81 -18.16 18.21
CA MET A 49 6.87 -17.15 17.75
C MET A 49 5.48 -17.75 17.54
N ASP A 50 4.44 -17.00 17.89
CA ASP A 50 3.08 -17.39 17.54
C ASP A 50 2.92 -17.47 16.01
N LEU A 51 1.95 -18.28 15.56
CA LEU A 51 1.77 -18.57 14.14
C LEU A 51 1.51 -17.31 13.29
N CYS A 52 0.83 -16.31 13.85
CA CYS A 52 0.50 -15.09 13.13
C CYS A 52 1.75 -14.24 12.91
N THR A 53 2.50 -13.99 13.99
CA THR A 53 3.77 -13.26 13.95
C THR A 53 4.79 -13.93 13.05
N ARG A 54 4.90 -15.27 13.12
CA ARG A 54 5.79 -16.02 12.25
C ARG A 54 5.43 -15.84 10.78
N ARG A 55 4.16 -16.07 10.41
CA ARG A 55 3.69 -15.91 9.02
C ARG A 55 3.88 -14.49 8.52
N PHE A 56 3.71 -13.50 9.38
CA PHE A 56 3.96 -12.10 9.04
C PHE A 56 5.42 -11.87 8.64
N TRP A 57 6.37 -12.30 9.48
CA TRP A 57 7.80 -12.15 9.16
C TRP A 57 8.27 -13.03 8.00
N GLU A 58 7.71 -14.23 7.83
CA GLU A 58 7.96 -15.07 6.64
C GLU A 58 7.60 -14.36 5.34
N ARG A 59 6.50 -13.59 5.33
CA ARG A 59 6.11 -12.77 4.17
C ARG A 59 6.97 -11.51 4.03
N ARG A 60 7.33 -10.87 5.16
CA ARG A 60 7.95 -9.54 5.15
C ARG A 60 9.47 -9.54 5.01
N ASN A 61 10.15 -10.54 5.56
CA ASN A 61 11.62 -10.63 5.55
C ASN A 61 12.23 -10.59 4.14
N PRO A 62 11.68 -11.31 3.12
CA PRO A 62 12.24 -11.23 1.76
C PRO A 62 12.31 -9.80 1.23
N PHE A 63 11.33 -8.95 1.57
CA PHE A 63 11.37 -7.54 1.18
C PHE A 63 12.43 -6.74 1.94
N LEU A 64 12.58 -6.97 3.25
CA LEU A 64 13.65 -6.31 4.03
C LEU A 64 15.05 -6.73 3.55
N GLU A 65 15.19 -7.97 3.07
CA GLU A 65 16.41 -8.46 2.41
C GLU A 65 16.66 -7.75 1.08
N GLU A 66 15.64 -7.62 0.22
CA GLU A 66 15.73 -6.86 -1.04
C GLU A 66 16.16 -5.40 -0.79
N VAL A 67 15.58 -4.74 0.22
CA VAL A 67 15.95 -3.37 0.61
C VAL A 67 17.40 -3.32 1.11
N ALA A 68 17.82 -4.26 1.95
CA ALA A 68 19.19 -4.32 2.44
C ALA A 68 20.21 -4.54 1.31
N HIS A 69 19.89 -5.42 0.35
CA HIS A 69 20.72 -5.65 -0.84
C HIS A 69 20.76 -4.43 -1.76
N ALA A 70 19.63 -3.78 -2.01
CA ALA A 70 19.57 -2.56 -2.81
C ALA A 70 20.40 -1.42 -2.19
N THR A 71 20.25 -1.21 -0.88
CA THR A 71 21.00 -0.20 -0.12
C THR A 71 22.50 -0.50 -0.16
N ARG A 72 22.89 -1.77 -0.02
CA ARG A 72 24.29 -2.19 -0.14
C ARG A 72 24.86 -1.86 -1.51
N ARG A 73 24.15 -2.21 -2.60
CA ARG A 73 24.59 -1.89 -3.96
C ARG A 73 24.75 -0.40 -4.16
N GLN A 74 23.78 0.40 -3.72
CA GLN A 74 23.85 1.85 -3.79
C GLN A 74 25.10 2.40 -3.08
N VAL A 75 25.40 1.92 -1.87
CA VAL A 75 26.62 2.34 -1.15
C VAL A 75 27.89 1.98 -1.94
N ILE A 76 27.93 0.81 -2.57
CA ILE A 76 29.07 0.40 -3.39
C ILE A 76 29.18 1.28 -4.64
N GLU A 77 28.07 1.56 -5.33
CA GLU A 77 28.01 2.45 -6.49
C GLU A 77 28.51 3.86 -6.12
N GLU A 78 28.05 4.42 -5.00
CA GLU A 78 28.51 5.72 -4.49
C GLU A 78 30.02 5.74 -4.18
N LEU A 79 30.56 4.62 -3.68
CA LEU A 79 32.00 4.47 -3.45
C LEU A 79 32.81 4.37 -4.75
N CYS A 80 32.26 3.71 -5.79
CA CYS A 80 32.86 3.68 -7.12
C CYS A 80 32.87 5.07 -7.75
N GLU A 81 31.74 5.78 -7.72
CA GLU A 81 31.60 7.15 -8.23
C GLU A 81 32.55 8.13 -7.52
N ALA A 82 32.79 7.94 -6.23
CA ALA A 82 33.76 8.72 -5.46
C ALA A 82 35.23 8.35 -5.75
N GLY A 83 35.49 7.38 -6.62
CA GLY A 83 36.83 6.89 -6.95
C GLY A 83 37.50 6.11 -5.81
N MET A 84 36.73 5.69 -4.80
CA MET A 84 37.22 4.89 -3.68
C MET A 84 37.30 3.39 -4.02
N LEU A 85 36.54 2.97 -5.04
CA LEU A 85 36.54 1.62 -5.59
C LEU A 85 36.64 1.65 -7.12
N PRO A 86 37.18 0.59 -7.74
CA PRO A 86 37.07 0.43 -9.18
C PRO A 86 35.61 0.20 -9.58
N ASP A 87 35.21 0.63 -10.77
CA ASP A 87 33.83 0.57 -11.28
C ASP A 87 33.17 -0.83 -11.22
N CYS A 88 33.99 -1.88 -11.23
CA CYS A 88 33.59 -3.26 -11.00
C CYS A 88 34.49 -3.88 -9.94
N PRO A 89 34.20 -3.66 -8.64
CA PRO A 89 35.00 -4.25 -7.58
C PRO A 89 34.84 -5.77 -7.62
N ALA A 90 35.96 -6.49 -7.53
CA ALA A 90 35.93 -7.95 -7.40
C ALA A 90 35.28 -8.31 -6.06
N GLU A 91 34.25 -9.16 -6.10
CA GLU A 91 33.68 -9.74 -4.89
C GLU A 91 34.43 -11.02 -4.48
N PRO A 92 34.63 -11.26 -3.17
CA PRO A 92 34.25 -10.42 -2.04
C PRO A 92 35.17 -9.21 -1.82
N LEU A 93 34.61 -8.13 -1.27
CA LEU A 93 35.36 -6.94 -0.83
C LEU A 93 36.35 -7.31 0.30
N SER A 94 37.38 -6.48 0.50
CA SER A 94 38.28 -6.65 1.65
C SER A 94 37.51 -6.49 2.97
N PRO A 95 37.94 -7.14 4.06
CA PRO A 95 37.24 -7.07 5.35
C PRO A 95 37.01 -5.64 5.86
N GLU A 96 37.97 -4.74 5.64
CA GLU A 96 37.91 -3.33 6.06
C GLU A 96 36.84 -2.57 5.29
N LEU A 97 36.80 -2.79 3.98
CA LEU A 97 35.82 -2.18 3.09
C LEU A 97 34.42 -2.73 3.34
N GLU A 98 34.33 -4.04 3.57
CA GLU A 98 33.10 -4.72 3.95
C GLU A 98 32.51 -4.15 5.26
N ALA A 99 33.37 -3.91 6.26
CA ALA A 99 32.98 -3.26 7.51
C ALA A 99 32.53 -1.81 7.30
N TYR A 100 33.15 -1.08 6.36
CA TYR A 100 32.76 0.28 6.00
C TYR A 100 31.38 0.29 5.32
N VAL A 101 31.18 -0.52 4.27
CA VAL A 101 29.91 -0.66 3.56
C VAL A 101 28.80 -1.03 4.55
N SER A 102 29.05 -2.03 5.40
CA SER A 102 28.10 -2.45 6.44
C SER A 102 27.73 -1.31 7.40
N ARG A 103 28.69 -0.45 7.76
CA ARG A 103 28.44 0.73 8.62
C ARG A 103 27.57 1.77 7.92
N GLN A 104 27.81 2.04 6.63
CA GLN A 104 26.99 2.99 5.87
C GLN A 104 25.58 2.46 5.66
N VAL A 105 25.39 1.18 5.32
CA VAL A 105 24.07 0.55 5.22
C VAL A 105 23.30 0.71 6.53
N ARG A 106 23.93 0.43 7.69
CA ARG A 106 23.31 0.65 9.01
C ARG A 106 22.93 2.11 9.25
N ARG A 107 23.76 3.06 8.82
CA ARG A 107 23.48 4.50 8.95
C ARG A 107 22.28 4.92 8.11
N ILE A 108 22.18 4.44 6.86
CA ILE A 108 21.04 4.69 5.98
C ILE A 108 19.76 4.11 6.59
N HIS A 109 19.81 2.86 7.04
CA HIS A 109 18.70 2.20 7.73
C HIS A 109 18.23 2.98 8.98
N TYR A 110 19.17 3.47 9.79
CA TYR A 110 18.86 4.33 10.93
C TYR A 110 18.21 5.66 10.50
N GLY A 111 18.66 6.23 9.38
CA GLY A 111 18.02 7.40 8.76
C GLY A 111 16.56 7.14 8.37
N TYR A 112 16.27 6.00 7.73
CA TYR A 112 14.90 5.59 7.42
C TYR A 112 14.05 5.47 8.70
N LEU A 113 14.55 4.74 9.71
CA LEU A 113 13.84 4.57 10.98
C LEU A 113 13.47 5.90 11.63
N ARG A 114 14.42 6.83 11.71
CA ARG A 114 14.18 8.16 12.30
C ARG A 114 13.18 8.98 11.49
N SER A 115 13.31 8.99 10.16
CA SER A 115 12.37 9.69 9.28
C SER A 115 10.95 9.12 9.40
N GLU A 116 10.84 7.80 9.58
CA GLU A 116 9.56 7.14 9.78
C GLU A 116 8.95 7.39 11.14
N GLU A 117 9.73 7.42 12.23
CA GLU A 117 9.21 7.81 13.56
C GLU A 117 8.60 9.22 13.53
N GLU A 118 9.26 10.15 12.84
CA GLU A 118 8.79 11.53 12.65
C GLU A 118 7.49 11.58 11.79
N LEU A 119 7.32 10.64 10.85
CA LEU A 119 6.15 10.54 9.97
C LEU A 119 4.98 9.74 10.59
N GLN A 120 5.26 8.67 11.31
CA GLN A 120 4.27 7.77 11.91
C GLN A 120 3.47 8.47 13.03
N GLY A 121 4.09 9.38 13.77
CA GLY A 121 3.38 10.24 14.73
C GLY A 121 2.26 11.09 14.10
N LYS A 122 2.36 11.41 12.80
CA LYS A 122 1.33 12.14 12.04
C LYS A 122 0.35 11.20 11.32
N ALA A 123 0.84 10.09 10.76
CA ALA A 123 0.02 9.13 10.02
C ALA A 123 -0.97 8.33 10.89
N ALA A 124 -0.63 8.05 12.16
CA ALA A 124 -1.52 7.35 13.10
C ALA A 124 -2.79 8.14 13.43
N ALA A 125 -2.75 9.48 13.34
CA ALA A 125 -3.93 10.32 13.47
C ALA A 125 -4.87 10.21 12.24
N TRP A 126 -4.32 9.88 11.06
CA TRP A 126 -5.05 9.97 9.78
C TRP A 126 -5.79 8.68 9.42
N LYS A 127 -5.22 7.50 9.77
CA LYS A 127 -5.90 6.19 9.64
C LYS A 127 -7.24 6.11 10.39
N ARG A 128 -7.43 6.92 11.45
CA ARG A 128 -8.63 6.91 12.30
C ARG A 128 -9.83 7.64 11.71
N THR A 129 -9.64 8.49 10.70
CA THR A 129 -10.71 9.42 10.26
C THR A 129 -11.63 8.83 9.18
N LEU A 130 -11.15 7.91 8.34
CA LEU A 130 -11.92 7.34 7.24
C LEU A 130 -11.86 5.81 7.22
N SER A 131 -13.04 5.18 7.24
CA SER A 131 -13.15 3.73 7.08
C SER A 131 -12.58 3.25 5.73
N PRO A 132 -12.12 2.00 5.63
CA PRO A 132 -11.63 1.39 4.39
C PRO A 132 -12.57 1.61 3.20
N GLU A 133 -13.87 1.42 3.42
CA GLU A 133 -14.93 1.58 2.42
C GLU A 133 -14.92 2.97 1.80
N LYS A 134 -14.82 4.00 2.65
CA LYS A 134 -14.79 5.38 2.18
C LYS A 134 -13.54 5.68 1.39
N ARG A 135 -12.38 5.25 1.88
CA ARG A 135 -11.10 5.43 1.16
C ARG A 135 -11.16 4.83 -0.23
N VAL A 136 -11.76 3.64 -0.37
CA VAL A 136 -12.00 2.99 -1.67
C VAL A 136 -12.97 3.81 -2.55
N LEU A 137 -14.12 4.24 -2.01
CA LEU A 137 -15.11 5.03 -2.76
C LEU A 137 -14.52 6.36 -3.25
N ILE A 138 -13.75 7.04 -2.39
CA ILE A 138 -13.07 8.30 -2.68
C ILE A 138 -11.99 8.08 -3.75
N GLY A 139 -11.10 7.11 -3.56
CA GLY A 139 -10.05 6.76 -4.53
C GLY A 139 -10.64 6.40 -5.90
N ALA A 140 -11.71 5.61 -5.93
CA ALA A 140 -12.44 5.27 -7.16
C ALA A 140 -13.04 6.51 -7.84
N ARG A 141 -13.64 7.42 -7.06
CA ARG A 141 -14.23 8.67 -7.56
C ARG A 141 -13.19 9.60 -8.17
N LEU A 142 -12.07 9.77 -7.49
CA LEU A 142 -10.96 10.60 -7.94
C LEU A 142 -10.34 10.03 -9.22
N CYS A 143 -10.14 8.70 -9.28
CA CYS A 143 -9.59 8.03 -10.47
C CYS A 143 -10.53 7.97 -11.67
N SER A 144 -11.84 8.05 -11.45
CA SER A 144 -12.86 7.87 -12.51
C SER A 144 -13.47 9.19 -12.98
N GLY A 145 -13.20 10.30 -12.30
CA GLY A 145 -13.71 11.64 -12.63
C GLY A 145 -15.21 11.84 -12.39
N SER A 146 -15.98 10.77 -12.13
CA SER A 146 -17.43 10.83 -11.85
C SER A 146 -17.89 9.73 -10.90
N SER A 147 -18.98 9.99 -10.17
CA SER A 147 -19.54 9.03 -9.20
C SER A 147 -20.19 7.84 -9.88
N ASP A 148 -20.80 8.04 -11.05
CA ASP A 148 -21.40 6.97 -11.85
C ASP A 148 -20.35 5.98 -12.36
N LYS A 149 -19.27 6.49 -12.99
CA LYS A 149 -18.19 5.62 -13.49
C LYS A 149 -17.48 4.88 -12.36
N ALA A 150 -17.30 5.54 -11.21
CA ALA A 150 -16.72 4.90 -10.03
C ALA A 150 -17.61 3.76 -9.52
N ALA A 151 -18.91 4.00 -9.36
CA ALA A 151 -19.87 2.97 -8.96
C ALA A 151 -19.90 1.79 -9.94
N GLN A 152 -19.94 2.07 -11.25
CA GLN A 152 -19.90 1.04 -12.29
C GLN A 152 -18.66 0.15 -12.17
N ARG A 153 -17.46 0.75 -12.03
CA ARG A 153 -16.19 0.02 -11.89
C ARG A 153 -16.15 -0.82 -10.60
N LEU A 154 -16.64 -0.27 -9.51
CA LEU A 154 -16.67 -0.94 -8.21
C LEU A 154 -17.66 -2.12 -8.20
N ASN A 155 -18.71 -2.08 -9.04
CA ASN A 155 -19.68 -3.16 -9.20
C ASN A 155 -19.24 -4.27 -10.17
N GLU A 156 -18.07 -4.18 -10.80
CA GLU A 156 -17.54 -5.27 -11.62
C GLU A 156 -17.51 -6.59 -10.83
N GLY A 157 -18.05 -7.67 -11.40
CA GLY A 157 -18.15 -8.99 -10.76
C GLY A 157 -19.49 -9.28 -10.09
N ILE A 158 -20.39 -8.29 -9.95
CA ILE A 158 -21.74 -8.55 -9.44
C ILE A 158 -22.58 -9.23 -10.52
N GLN A 159 -23.18 -10.38 -10.19
CA GLN A 159 -24.05 -11.11 -11.12
C GLN A 159 -25.39 -10.36 -11.33
N PRO A 160 -25.87 -10.23 -12.59
CA PRO A 160 -27.20 -9.69 -12.87
C PRO A 160 -28.29 -10.53 -12.17
N GLY A 161 -29.19 -9.88 -11.44
CA GLY A 161 -30.29 -10.55 -10.74
C GLY A 161 -29.95 -11.15 -9.38
N GLY A 162 -28.73 -10.94 -8.87
CA GLY A 162 -28.33 -11.37 -7.53
C GLY A 162 -29.14 -10.69 -6.39
N PRO A 163 -29.17 -11.30 -5.19
CA PRO A 163 -29.99 -10.85 -4.07
C PRO A 163 -29.56 -9.50 -3.48
N LYS A 164 -28.28 -9.11 -3.63
CA LYS A 164 -27.76 -7.81 -3.19
C LYS A 164 -27.55 -6.88 -4.37
N ARG A 165 -28.11 -5.66 -4.26
CA ARG A 165 -27.85 -4.57 -5.22
C ARG A 165 -26.46 -3.99 -4.96
N GLY A 166 -25.72 -3.70 -6.04
CA GLY A 166 -24.42 -3.04 -5.98
C GLY A 166 -24.49 -1.56 -5.58
N LEU A 167 -23.34 -0.91 -5.62
CA LEU A 167 -23.21 0.52 -5.35
C LEU A 167 -23.90 1.37 -6.43
N GLY A 168 -24.78 2.27 -6.02
CA GLY A 168 -25.21 3.41 -6.84
C GLY A 168 -24.28 4.63 -6.72
N ARG A 169 -24.41 5.58 -7.66
CA ARG A 169 -23.67 6.87 -7.68
C ARG A 169 -23.78 7.67 -6.38
N HIS A 170 -24.90 7.55 -5.68
CA HIS A 170 -25.18 8.30 -4.46
C HIS A 170 -24.29 7.85 -3.29
N HIS A 171 -23.90 6.56 -3.21
CA HIS A 171 -22.94 6.09 -2.21
C HIS A 171 -21.58 6.78 -2.39
N VAL A 172 -21.08 6.76 -3.64
CA VAL A 172 -19.80 7.39 -4.01
C VAL A 172 -19.84 8.91 -3.77
N TYR A 173 -20.92 9.57 -4.21
CA TYR A 173 -21.09 11.01 -4.03
C TYR A 173 -21.10 11.40 -2.54
N ARG A 174 -21.87 10.68 -1.72
CA ARG A 174 -21.96 10.96 -0.28
C ARG A 174 -20.63 10.74 0.43
N ALA A 175 -19.88 9.69 0.08
CA ALA A 175 -18.55 9.45 0.62
C ALA A 175 -17.56 10.59 0.30
N MET A 176 -17.53 11.04 -0.96
CA MET A 176 -16.68 12.17 -1.39
C MET A 176 -17.07 13.48 -0.70
N HIS A 177 -18.37 13.74 -0.59
CA HIS A 177 -18.87 14.96 0.04
C HIS A 177 -18.62 14.98 1.55
N ALA A 178 -18.70 13.84 2.22
CA ALA A 178 -18.32 13.71 3.63
C ALA A 178 -16.81 13.94 3.81
N PHE A 179 -15.97 13.43 2.89
CA PHE A 179 -14.53 13.64 2.91
C PHE A 179 -14.14 15.12 2.80
N LEU A 180 -14.75 15.86 1.87
CA LEU A 180 -14.49 17.30 1.69
C LEU A 180 -14.97 18.17 2.86
N ARG A 181 -15.78 17.61 3.78
CA ARG A 181 -16.33 18.28 4.95
C ARG A 181 -15.66 17.85 6.25
N LEU A 182 -14.60 17.04 6.19
CA LEU A 182 -13.87 16.68 7.39
C LEU A 182 -13.29 17.95 8.03
N PRO A 183 -13.67 18.29 9.27
CA PRO A 183 -13.11 19.44 9.96
C PRO A 183 -11.62 19.21 10.21
N ASP A 184 -10.88 20.30 10.36
CA ASP A 184 -9.49 20.32 10.84
C ASP A 184 -8.41 19.77 9.88
N PHE A 185 -8.73 19.55 8.60
CA PHE A 185 -7.70 19.30 7.60
C PHE A 185 -7.25 20.61 6.95
N SER A 186 -5.95 20.90 7.04
CA SER A 186 -5.34 21.93 6.20
C SER A 186 -5.47 21.53 4.73
N ASP A 187 -5.56 22.50 3.81
CA ASP A 187 -5.63 22.25 2.37
C ASP A 187 -4.51 21.31 1.89
N PHE A 188 -3.33 21.42 2.49
CA PHE A 188 -2.20 20.53 2.22
C PHE A 188 -2.49 19.08 2.62
N ALA A 189 -3.06 18.85 3.81
CA ALA A 189 -3.38 17.51 4.28
C ALA A 189 -4.48 16.85 3.43
N ILE A 190 -5.50 17.60 3.00
CA ILE A 190 -6.53 17.10 2.07
C ILE A 190 -5.89 16.68 0.74
N ARG A 191 -5.00 17.51 0.17
CA ARG A 191 -4.30 17.20 -1.09
C ARG A 191 -3.41 15.97 -0.97
N ALA A 192 -2.66 15.85 0.13
CA ALA A 192 -1.82 14.67 0.39
C ALA A 192 -2.66 13.39 0.48
N GLU A 193 -3.80 13.42 1.18
CA GLU A 193 -4.71 12.29 1.27
C GLU A 193 -5.36 11.93 -0.07
N ILE A 194 -5.76 12.93 -0.87
CA ILE A 194 -6.25 12.71 -2.24
C ILE A 194 -5.21 11.96 -3.06
N LEU A 195 -3.94 12.38 -3.02
CA LEU A 195 -2.85 11.71 -3.73
C LEU A 195 -2.68 10.26 -3.27
N LEU A 196 -2.68 10.02 -1.96
CA LEU A 196 -2.59 8.68 -1.39
C LEU A 196 -3.77 7.78 -1.81
N PHE A 197 -5.02 8.26 -1.76
CA PHE A 197 -6.17 7.47 -2.18
C PHE A 197 -6.16 7.15 -3.67
N VAL A 198 -5.79 8.11 -4.51
CA VAL A 198 -5.66 7.91 -5.95
C VAL A 198 -4.60 6.87 -6.27
N ASP A 199 -3.43 7.02 -5.67
CA ASP A 199 -2.30 6.14 -5.92
C ASP A 199 -2.55 4.71 -5.41
N ASN A 200 -3.04 4.56 -4.17
CA ASN A 200 -3.45 3.27 -3.62
C ASN A 200 -4.48 2.57 -4.53
N PHE A 201 -5.50 3.30 -4.98
CA PHE A 201 -6.56 2.73 -5.79
C PHE A 201 -6.06 2.30 -7.19
N ARG A 202 -5.24 3.12 -7.85
CA ARG A 202 -4.65 2.78 -9.15
C ARG A 202 -3.76 1.55 -9.05
N THR A 203 -2.95 1.50 -8.01
CA THR A 203 -2.02 0.40 -7.75
C THR A 203 -2.78 -0.89 -7.49
N LEU A 204 -3.74 -0.88 -6.56
CA LEU A 204 -4.59 -2.04 -6.29
C LEU A 204 -5.38 -2.50 -7.54
N ARG A 205 -5.82 -1.56 -8.39
CA ARG A 205 -6.49 -1.91 -9.65
C ARG A 205 -5.55 -2.67 -10.59
N ARG A 206 -4.28 -2.26 -10.69
CA ARG A 206 -3.26 -2.97 -11.49
C ARG A 206 -2.99 -4.36 -10.91
N VAL A 207 -2.79 -4.44 -9.60
CA VAL A 207 -2.59 -5.72 -8.89
C VAL A 207 -3.76 -6.67 -9.14
N ARG A 208 -5.00 -6.22 -8.96
CA ARG A 208 -6.21 -7.01 -9.28
C ARG A 208 -6.21 -7.50 -10.72
N THR A 209 -5.93 -6.61 -11.67
CA THR A 209 -5.94 -6.94 -13.11
C THR A 209 -4.88 -8.00 -13.44
N ARG A 210 -3.66 -7.84 -12.92
CA ARG A 210 -2.56 -8.81 -13.10
C ARG A 210 -2.89 -10.15 -12.44
N ALA A 211 -3.44 -10.13 -11.22
CA ALA A 211 -3.78 -11.35 -10.50
C ALA A 211 -4.84 -12.17 -11.23
N ARG A 212 -5.90 -11.52 -11.77
CA ARG A 212 -6.95 -12.22 -12.54
C ARG A 212 -6.42 -12.86 -13.83
N ALA A 213 -5.34 -12.34 -14.41
CA ALA A 213 -4.69 -12.96 -15.57
C ALA A 213 -3.80 -14.16 -15.20
N HIS A 214 -3.41 -14.28 -13.92
CA HIS A 214 -2.47 -15.29 -13.48
C HIS A 214 -3.17 -16.60 -13.07
N ARG A 215 -2.66 -17.73 -13.55
CA ARG A 215 -3.28 -19.06 -13.35
C ARG A 215 -3.56 -19.42 -11.89
N SER A 216 -2.70 -19.00 -10.97
CA SER A 216 -2.83 -19.33 -9.54
C SER A 216 -3.97 -18.62 -8.82
N PHE A 217 -4.57 -17.59 -9.42
CA PHE A 217 -5.70 -16.87 -8.82
C PHE A 217 -6.99 -17.03 -9.65
N ARG A 218 -7.01 -18.00 -10.57
CA ARG A 218 -8.18 -18.25 -11.42
C ARG A 218 -9.37 -18.65 -10.56
N GLY A 219 -10.50 -17.99 -10.79
CA GLY A 219 -11.76 -18.25 -10.07
C GLY A 219 -11.86 -17.58 -8.70
N LEU A 220 -10.80 -16.91 -8.23
CA LEU A 220 -10.85 -16.08 -7.04
C LEU A 220 -11.26 -14.66 -7.43
N ASP A 221 -12.20 -14.09 -6.70
CA ASP A 221 -12.67 -12.72 -6.87
C ASP A 221 -12.88 -12.06 -5.49
N GLY A 222 -13.17 -10.76 -5.48
CA GLY A 222 -13.48 -10.02 -4.25
C GLY A 222 -12.43 -10.18 -3.15
N ARG A 223 -12.89 -10.42 -1.93
CA ARG A 223 -12.06 -10.62 -0.74
C ARG A 223 -11.08 -11.78 -0.86
N GLU A 224 -11.53 -12.94 -1.37
CA GLU A 224 -10.71 -14.14 -1.50
C GLU A 224 -9.46 -13.89 -2.36
N LEU A 225 -9.62 -13.11 -3.43
CA LEU A 225 -8.50 -12.70 -4.26
C LEU A 225 -7.50 -11.81 -3.50
N ALA A 226 -7.97 -10.88 -2.67
CA ALA A 226 -7.09 -10.01 -1.89
C ALA A 226 -6.30 -10.81 -0.84
N GLU A 227 -6.97 -11.72 -0.13
CA GLU A 227 -6.37 -12.60 0.88
C GLU A 227 -5.34 -13.54 0.23
N ALA A 228 -5.68 -14.19 -0.89
CA ALA A 228 -4.76 -15.10 -1.57
C ALA A 228 -3.49 -14.42 -2.11
N ILE A 229 -3.61 -13.18 -2.62
CA ILE A 229 -2.42 -12.40 -3.02
C ILE A 229 -1.59 -12.07 -1.79
N HIS A 230 -2.24 -11.62 -0.72
CA HIS A 230 -1.57 -11.22 0.50
C HIS A 230 -0.81 -12.37 1.15
N GLU A 231 -1.45 -13.55 1.29
CA GLU A 231 -0.82 -14.76 1.84
C GLU A 231 0.43 -15.18 1.07
N ARG A 232 0.45 -14.98 -0.24
CA ARG A 232 1.54 -15.45 -1.09
C ARG A 232 2.76 -14.53 -1.12
N SER A 233 2.57 -13.21 -1.06
CA SER A 233 3.67 -12.27 -1.38
C SER A 233 3.59 -10.90 -0.71
N ASP A 234 2.76 -10.73 0.33
CA ASP A 234 2.40 -9.42 0.90
C ASP A 234 1.80 -8.49 -0.18
N LEU A 235 0.48 -8.34 -0.14
CA LEU A 235 -0.28 -7.52 -1.08
C LEU A 235 0.24 -6.08 -1.19
N TRP A 236 0.71 -5.48 -0.10
CA TRP A 236 1.18 -4.10 -0.11
C TRP A 236 2.61 -3.97 -0.61
N HIS A 237 3.45 -4.99 -0.41
CA HIS A 237 4.72 -5.10 -1.13
C HIS A 237 4.52 -5.25 -2.65
N VAL A 238 3.55 -6.05 -3.09
CA VAL A 238 3.18 -6.14 -4.51
C VAL A 238 2.70 -4.79 -5.05
N CYS A 239 1.96 -4.03 -4.24
CA CYS A 239 1.58 -2.66 -4.58
C CYS A 239 2.80 -1.75 -4.73
N ASP A 240 3.73 -1.75 -3.78
CA ASP A 240 4.92 -0.89 -3.78
C ASP A 240 5.78 -1.13 -5.04
N ARG A 241 6.07 -2.38 -5.39
CA ARG A 241 6.77 -2.69 -6.67
C ARG A 241 6.01 -2.24 -7.91
N THR A 242 4.68 -2.29 -7.86
CA THR A 242 3.83 -1.84 -8.99
C THR A 242 3.79 -0.31 -9.11
N ARG A 243 4.15 0.43 -8.04
CA ARG A 243 4.30 1.89 -8.08
C ARG A 243 5.59 2.34 -8.74
N ASP A 244 6.67 1.59 -8.60
CA ASP A 244 7.95 1.91 -9.27
C ASP A 244 7.85 1.82 -10.81
N GLU A 245 6.79 1.19 -11.31
CA GLU A 245 6.40 1.17 -12.72
C GLU A 245 5.44 2.33 -13.12
N LEU A 246 5.15 3.28 -12.22
CA LEU A 246 4.37 4.50 -12.52
C LEU A 246 5.32 5.65 -12.91
N PRO A 247 4.97 6.48 -13.92
CA PRO A 247 5.67 7.73 -14.14
C PRO A 247 5.52 8.64 -12.90
N PRO A 248 6.54 9.44 -12.57
CA PRO A 248 6.57 10.24 -11.34
C PRO A 248 5.38 11.23 -11.27
N LEU A 249 4.84 11.35 -10.06
CA LEU A 249 3.72 12.22 -9.64
C LEU A 249 3.67 13.67 -10.21
N PRO A 250 4.79 14.39 -10.49
CA PRO A 250 4.72 15.72 -11.11
C PRO A 250 3.95 15.83 -12.44
N VAL A 251 3.71 14.72 -13.15
CA VAL A 251 2.91 14.73 -14.40
C VAL A 251 1.39 14.84 -14.13
N LEU A 252 0.91 14.54 -12.91
CA LEU A 252 -0.52 14.42 -12.59
C LEU A 252 -1.16 15.68 -11.97
N LEU A 253 -0.36 16.70 -11.66
CA LEU A 253 -0.82 17.97 -11.09
C LEU A 253 -0.86 19.13 -12.12
N ALA A 254 -0.56 18.83 -13.39
CA ALA A 254 -0.51 19.80 -14.48
C ALA A 254 -1.68 19.66 -15.48
N ALA A 255 -2.74 18.91 -15.14
CA ALA A 255 -3.92 18.69 -15.99
C ALA A 255 -5.23 19.03 -15.26
#